data_AF-A0A1B6K9S8-F1
#
_entry.id   AF-A0A1B6K9S8-F1
#
_cell.length_a   1.000
_cell.length_b   1.000
_cell.length_c   1.000
_cell.angle_alpha   90.00
_cell.angle_beta   90.00
_cell.angle_gamma   90.00
#
_symmetry.space_group_name_H-M   'P 1'
#
loop_
_entity.id
_entity.type
_entity.pdbx_description
1 polymer ?
#
loop_
_entity_poly.entity_id
_entity_poly.type
_entity_poly.pdbx_seq_one_letter_code
_entity_poly.pdbx_strand_id
1 'polypeptide(L)'
;GIIINTCGWIKNEGYKHLMHAAQAFEVDVILVLDQERLYNELVRDMPNFVKVVLLPKSGGVVERLQNYRTEARDLRTREYFYGGKTPLHPHSFDVKWADLKIYKVGAPALPDSCMPLGMRAEDNMTKLVAVAPGPNLLHHIVAITFANTIEDDVISTNVAGFICVTNVDVERQTVTVLSPQPRPLPDTIYLLSEIQFMDSH
;
A
#
# COMPACT_ATOMS: atom_id res chain seq x y z
N GLY A 1 -11.63 -5.13 21.56
CA GLY A 1 -10.57 -6.01 21.04
C GLY A 1 -10.46 -5.83 19.54
N ILE A 2 -9.37 -6.31 18.95
CA ILE A 2 -9.09 -6.21 17.51
C ILE A 2 -8.74 -7.60 16.97
N ILE A 3 -9.03 -7.84 15.69
CA ILE A 3 -8.57 -9.04 14.97
C ILE A 3 -7.63 -8.53 13.87
N ILE A 4 -6.39 -8.99 13.89
CA ILE A 4 -5.34 -8.55 12.96
C ILE A 4 -5.08 -9.69 11.99
N ASN A 5 -5.28 -9.42 10.71
CA ASN A 5 -4.92 -10.35 9.63
C ASN A 5 -3.55 -9.97 9.07
N THR A 6 -2.58 -10.90 9.08
CA THR A 6 -1.22 -10.67 8.59
C THR A 6 -1.04 -11.17 7.15
N CYS A 7 0.08 -10.82 6.51
CA CYS A 7 0.47 -11.43 5.24
C CYS A 7 1.03 -12.85 5.45
N GLY A 8 1.14 -13.63 4.37
CA GLY A 8 1.63 -15.02 4.40
C GLY A 8 3.16 -15.18 4.38
N TRP A 9 3.93 -14.11 4.58
CA TRP A 9 5.40 -14.17 4.57
C TRP A 9 5.93 -14.50 5.96
N ILE A 10 6.24 -15.78 6.20
CA ILE A 10 6.54 -16.31 7.54
C ILE A 10 8.02 -16.64 7.80
N LYS A 11 8.90 -16.40 6.83
CA LYS A 11 10.32 -16.79 6.89
C LYS A 11 11.23 -15.56 6.94
N ASN A 12 12.37 -15.68 7.62
CA ASN A 12 13.41 -14.64 7.68
C ASN A 12 12.84 -13.29 8.14
N GLU A 13 13.00 -12.23 7.33
CA GLU A 13 12.44 -10.92 7.62
C GLU A 13 10.93 -10.97 7.84
N GLY A 14 10.18 -11.82 7.11
CA GLY A 14 8.75 -11.99 7.33
C GLY A 14 8.40 -12.43 8.76
N TYR A 15 9.21 -13.31 9.36
CA TYR A 15 9.05 -13.68 10.77
C TYR A 15 9.27 -12.50 11.72
N LYS A 16 10.31 -11.69 11.47
CA LYS A 16 10.57 -10.48 12.24
C LYS A 16 9.42 -9.47 12.13
N HIS A 17 8.78 -9.36 10.97
CA HIS A 17 7.61 -8.50 10.77
C HIS A 17 6.39 -8.99 11.57
N LEU A 18 6.19 -10.32 11.68
CA LEU A 18 5.14 -10.90 12.52
C LEU A 18 5.37 -10.59 14.01
N MET A 19 6.61 -10.74 14.49
CA MET A 19 6.96 -10.41 15.87
C MET A 19 6.77 -8.91 16.14
N HIS A 20 7.22 -8.05 15.22
CA HIS A 20 7.04 -6.62 15.32
C HIS A 20 5.55 -6.23 15.37
N ALA A 21 4.71 -6.83 14.51
CA ALA A 21 3.27 -6.59 14.54
C ALA A 21 2.65 -7.03 15.87
N ALA A 22 3.00 -8.22 16.39
CA ALA A 22 2.52 -8.70 17.67
C ALA A 22 2.87 -7.73 18.82
N GLN A 23 4.08 -7.18 18.81
CA GLN A 23 4.52 -6.18 19.79
C GLN A 23 3.82 -4.84 19.62
N ALA A 24 3.76 -4.30 18.39
CA ALA A 24 3.21 -2.98 18.11
C ALA A 24 1.71 -2.88 18.42
N PHE A 25 0.98 -3.98 18.25
CA PHE A 25 -0.43 -4.09 18.58
C PHE A 25 -0.72 -4.66 19.97
N GLU A 26 0.33 -4.95 20.75
CA GLU A 26 0.23 -5.50 22.11
C GLU A 26 -0.75 -6.69 22.20
N VAL A 27 -0.56 -7.68 21.33
CA VAL A 27 -1.54 -8.77 21.18
C VAL A 27 -1.53 -9.73 22.36
N ASP A 28 -2.72 -10.13 22.82
CA ASP A 28 -2.87 -11.14 23.87
C ASP A 28 -2.85 -12.58 23.35
N VAL A 29 -3.27 -12.79 22.09
CA VAL A 29 -3.47 -14.11 21.50
C VAL A 29 -2.97 -14.13 20.05
N ILE A 30 -2.19 -15.16 19.70
CA ILE A 30 -1.73 -15.41 18.34
C ILE A 30 -2.29 -16.75 17.86
N LEU A 31 -2.99 -16.73 16.74
CA LEU A 31 -3.55 -17.92 16.10
C LEU A 31 -2.67 -18.33 14.91
N VAL A 32 -2.02 -19.49 15.01
CA VAL A 32 -1.17 -20.04 13.96
C VAL A 32 -1.95 -21.10 13.20
N LEU A 33 -2.13 -20.90 11.89
CA LEU A 33 -2.89 -21.81 11.04
C LEU A 33 -1.94 -22.78 10.31
N ASP A 34 -2.04 -24.08 10.62
CA ASP A 34 -1.43 -25.17 9.85
C ASP A 34 0.08 -25.00 9.58
N GLN A 35 0.81 -24.47 10.57
CA GLN A 35 2.26 -24.21 10.52
C GLN A 35 2.93 -24.50 11.86
N GLU A 36 3.23 -25.78 12.12
CA GLU A 36 3.85 -26.23 13.38
C GLU A 36 5.21 -25.57 13.66
N ARG A 37 6.04 -25.41 12.61
CA ARG A 37 7.34 -24.76 12.76
C ARG A 37 7.20 -23.31 13.26
N LEU A 38 6.31 -22.54 12.63
CA LEU A 38 6.04 -21.16 13.01
C LEU A 38 5.46 -21.08 14.43
N TYR A 39 4.55 -22.00 14.77
CA TYR A 39 4.00 -22.11 16.12
C TYR A 39 5.10 -22.29 17.17
N ASN A 40 6.02 -23.25 16.96
CA ASN A 40 7.11 -23.51 17.90
C ASN A 40 8.09 -22.33 18.01
N GLU A 41 8.38 -21.65 16.89
CA GLU A 41 9.19 -20.43 16.89
C GLU A 41 8.51 -19.31 17.71
N LEU A 42 7.21 -19.06 17.50
CA LEU A 42 6.45 -18.05 18.24
C LEU A 42 6.29 -18.39 19.73
N VAL A 43 6.03 -19.65 20.09
CA VAL A 43 5.97 -20.07 21.50
C VAL A 43 7.28 -19.81 22.22
N ARG A 44 8.42 -19.99 21.53
CA ARG A 44 9.75 -19.75 22.09
C ARG A 44 10.04 -18.26 22.25
N ASP A 45 9.67 -17.44 21.25
CA ASP A 45 10.14 -16.05 21.15
C ASP A 45 9.12 -15.03 21.72
N MET A 46 7.84 -15.40 21.89
CA MET A 46 6.83 -14.52 22.47
C MET A 46 6.87 -14.52 24.02
N PRO A 47 6.49 -13.40 24.66
CA PRO A 47 6.33 -13.36 26.11
C PRO A 47 5.29 -14.35 26.63
N ASN A 48 5.49 -14.87 27.84
CA ASN A 48 4.62 -15.88 28.46
C ASN A 48 3.14 -15.48 28.60
N PHE A 49 2.83 -14.18 28.60
CA PHE A 49 1.45 -13.72 28.68
C PHE A 49 0.72 -13.83 27.33
N VAL A 50 1.45 -13.90 26.21
CA VAL A 50 0.87 -14.03 24.87
C VAL A 50 0.50 -15.48 24.63
N LYS A 51 -0.79 -15.76 24.47
CA LYS A 51 -1.28 -17.11 24.21
C LYS A 51 -1.13 -17.46 22.73
N VAL A 52 -0.19 -18.35 22.41
CA VAL A 52 -0.03 -18.89 21.04
C VAL A 52 -0.86 -20.17 20.91
N VAL A 53 -1.70 -20.25 19.87
CA VAL A 53 -2.58 -21.40 19.61
C VAL A 53 -2.37 -21.90 18.20
N LEU A 54 -2.01 -23.17 18.06
CA LEU A 54 -1.99 -23.87 16.77
C LEU A 54 -3.41 -24.34 16.41
N LEU A 55 -3.85 -24.03 15.20
CA LEU A 55 -5.15 -24.41 14.67
C LEU A 55 -4.99 -25.14 13.33
N PRO A 56 -5.77 -26.21 13.09
CA PRO A 56 -5.79 -26.86 11.79
C PRO A 56 -6.45 -25.95 10.75
N LYS A 57 -5.95 -26.00 9.52
CA LYS A 57 -6.61 -25.39 8.37
C LYS A 57 -7.89 -26.17 8.04
N SER A 58 -8.96 -25.45 7.71
CA SER A 58 -10.20 -26.09 7.24
C SER A 58 -9.95 -26.82 5.91
N GLY A 59 -10.48 -28.03 5.77
CA GLY A 59 -10.35 -28.85 4.55
C GLY A 59 -10.98 -28.22 3.29
N GLY A 60 -11.84 -27.20 3.45
CA GLY A 60 -12.39 -26.44 2.33
C GLY A 60 -11.47 -25.33 1.79
N VAL A 61 -10.32 -25.09 2.41
CA VAL A 61 -9.41 -24.02 1.98
C VAL A 61 -8.52 -24.50 0.84
N VAL A 62 -8.74 -23.92 -0.33
CA VAL A 62 -8.02 -24.23 -1.57
C VAL A 62 -6.81 -23.30 -1.72
N GLU A 63 -5.71 -23.85 -2.25
CA GLU A 63 -4.55 -23.05 -2.63
C GLU A 63 -4.90 -22.12 -3.80
N ARG A 64 -4.53 -20.84 -3.66
CA ARG A 64 -4.74 -19.84 -4.71
C ARG A 64 -3.47 -19.70 -5.52
N LEU A 65 -3.59 -19.75 -6.83
CA LEU A 65 -2.48 -19.49 -7.74
C LEU A 65 -2.18 -17.97 -7.82
N GLN A 66 -1.03 -17.63 -8.40
CA GLN A 66 -0.58 -16.24 -8.51
C GLN A 66 -1.53 -15.40 -9.38
N ASN A 67 -1.99 -15.93 -10.51
CA ASN A 67 -2.96 -15.29 -11.40
C ASN A 67 -4.26 -14.95 -10.65
N TYR A 68 -4.80 -15.89 -9.87
CA TYR A 68 -5.99 -15.66 -9.05
C TYR A 68 -5.78 -14.49 -8.08
N ARG A 69 -4.60 -14.39 -7.44
CA ARG A 69 -4.28 -13.26 -6.55
C ARG A 69 -4.19 -11.93 -7.31
N THR A 70 -3.69 -11.94 -8.54
CA THR A 70 -3.65 -10.75 -9.40
C THR A 70 -5.05 -10.30 -9.77
N GLU A 71 -5.87 -11.19 -10.33
CA GLU A 71 -7.26 -10.92 -10.67
C GLU A 71 -8.07 -10.43 -9.46
N ALA A 72 -7.85 -11.02 -8.28
CA ALA A 72 -8.50 -10.59 -7.05
C ALA A 72 -8.08 -9.17 -6.61
N ARG A 73 -6.82 -8.77 -6.83
CA ARG A 73 -6.38 -7.38 -6.56
C ARG A 73 -7.05 -6.41 -7.52
N ASP A 74 -7.11 -6.75 -8.81
CA ASP A 74 -7.74 -5.92 -9.84
C ASP A 74 -9.23 -5.73 -9.53
N LEU A 75 -9.91 -6.82 -9.13
CA LEU A 75 -11.32 -6.78 -8.73
C LEU A 75 -11.54 -5.88 -7.50
N ARG A 76 -10.63 -5.91 -6.51
CA ARG A 76 -10.72 -5.04 -5.32
C ARG A 76 -10.50 -3.56 -5.66
N THR A 77 -9.56 -3.27 -6.55
CA THR A 77 -9.37 -1.90 -7.05
C THR A 77 -10.61 -1.42 -7.80
N ARG A 78 -11.19 -2.26 -8.67
CA ARG A 78 -12.45 -1.95 -9.36
C ARG A 78 -13.61 -1.72 -8.39
N GLU A 79 -13.76 -2.59 -7.39
CA GLU A 79 -14.81 -2.50 -6.36
C GLU A 79 -14.72 -1.20 -5.55
N TYR A 80 -13.51 -0.67 -5.33
CA TYR A 80 -13.33 0.62 -4.66
C TYR A 80 -13.98 1.79 -5.43
N PHE A 81 -13.83 1.83 -6.76
CA PHE A 81 -14.39 2.90 -7.59
C PHE A 81 -15.85 2.67 -7.99
N TYR A 82 -16.20 1.43 -8.35
CA TYR A 82 -17.48 1.07 -8.97
C TYR A 82 -18.44 0.35 -8.03
N GLY A 83 -18.01 0.04 -6.81
CA GLY A 83 -18.79 -0.75 -5.85
C GLY A 83 -18.84 -2.24 -6.18
N GLY A 84 -19.42 -3.00 -5.26
CA GLY A 84 -19.62 -4.44 -5.38
C GLY A 84 -21.07 -4.77 -5.67
N LYS A 85 -21.80 -5.22 -4.64
CA LYS A 85 -23.26 -5.45 -4.74
C LYS A 85 -24.04 -4.15 -4.90
N THR A 86 -23.58 -3.10 -4.24
CA THR A 86 -24.13 -1.75 -4.36
C THR A 86 -23.24 -0.99 -5.33
N PRO A 87 -23.77 -0.55 -6.48
CA PRO A 87 -22.98 0.18 -7.46
C PRO A 87 -22.61 1.57 -6.94
N LEU A 88 -21.40 2.00 -7.28
CA LEU A 88 -20.91 3.37 -7.10
C LEU A 88 -20.64 3.98 -8.48
N HIS A 89 -20.72 5.31 -8.55
CA HIS A 89 -20.55 6.07 -9.79
C HIS A 89 -19.36 7.03 -9.63
N PRO A 90 -18.15 6.59 -9.99
CA PRO A 90 -16.97 7.44 -9.88
C PRO A 90 -17.02 8.58 -10.90
N HIS A 91 -16.24 9.62 -10.64
CA HIS A 91 -16.13 10.80 -11.47
C HIS A 91 -14.84 10.77 -12.29
N SER A 92 -14.93 11.20 -13.55
CA SER A 92 -13.78 11.40 -14.44
C SER A 92 -13.66 12.87 -14.81
N PHE A 93 -12.48 13.46 -14.59
CA PHE A 93 -12.22 14.86 -14.93
C PHE A 93 -10.73 15.14 -15.08
N ASP A 94 -10.41 16.24 -15.76
CA ASP A 94 -9.04 16.69 -15.98
C ASP A 94 -8.52 17.54 -14.82
N VAL A 95 -7.25 17.35 -14.48
CA VAL A 95 -6.50 18.10 -13.47
C VAL A 95 -5.20 18.59 -14.07
N LYS A 96 -4.82 19.83 -13.81
CA LYS A 96 -3.57 20.40 -14.33
C LYS A 96 -2.38 19.85 -13.56
N TRP A 97 -1.25 19.66 -14.24
CA TRP A 97 0.00 19.23 -13.59
C TRP A 97 0.45 20.19 -12.49
N ALA A 98 0.18 21.49 -12.64
CA ALA A 98 0.52 22.51 -11.66
C ALA A 98 -0.24 22.37 -10.32
N ASP A 99 -1.38 21.69 -10.33
CA ASP A 99 -2.23 21.49 -9.15
C ASP A 99 -1.88 20.18 -8.40
N LEU A 100 -0.89 19.41 -8.90
CA LEU A 100 -0.56 18.08 -8.39
C LEU A 100 0.84 18.04 -7.75
N LYS A 101 0.88 17.74 -6.46
CA LYS A 101 2.10 17.55 -5.66
C LYS A 101 2.37 16.05 -5.48
N ILE A 102 2.94 15.39 -6.49
CA ILE A 102 3.12 13.93 -6.51
C ILE A 102 4.51 13.53 -6.03
N TYR A 103 4.55 12.57 -5.10
CA TYR A 103 5.78 12.01 -4.55
C TYR A 103 5.74 10.48 -4.59
N LYS A 104 6.92 9.87 -4.61
CA LYS A 104 7.12 8.43 -4.38
C LYS A 104 7.92 8.23 -3.10
N VAL A 105 7.53 7.25 -2.30
CA VAL A 105 8.30 6.82 -1.11
C VAL A 105 9.43 5.90 -1.56
N GLY A 106 10.64 6.20 -1.11
CA GLY A 106 11.86 5.46 -1.45
C GLY A 106 12.62 6.15 -2.57
N ALA A 107 13.86 6.54 -2.27
CA ALA A 107 14.81 6.97 -3.28
C ALA A 107 15.41 5.76 -4.02
N PRO A 108 15.82 5.93 -5.29
CA PRO A 108 16.51 4.88 -6.03
C PRO A 108 17.73 4.38 -5.24
N ALA A 109 17.95 3.07 -5.27
CA ALA A 109 19.12 2.47 -4.65
C ALA A 109 20.39 3.05 -5.27
N LEU A 110 21.18 3.77 -4.47
CA LEU A 110 22.50 4.23 -4.84
C LEU A 110 23.53 3.13 -4.51
N PRO A 111 24.53 2.88 -5.36
CA PRO A 111 25.66 2.02 -4.99
C PRO A 111 26.34 2.53 -3.72
N ASP A 112 26.90 1.63 -2.91
CA ASP A 112 27.60 1.99 -1.66
C ASP A 112 28.72 3.02 -1.89
N SER A 113 29.36 2.99 -3.06
CA SER A 113 30.40 3.93 -3.48
C SER A 113 29.90 5.36 -3.71
N CYS A 114 28.59 5.56 -3.85
CA CYS A 114 27.96 6.86 -4.10
C CYS A 114 27.16 7.38 -2.88
N MET A 115 27.19 6.68 -1.73
CA MET A 115 26.53 7.16 -0.52
C MET A 115 27.33 8.28 0.15
N PRO A 116 26.69 9.41 0.52
CA PRO A 116 27.32 10.46 1.32
C PRO A 116 27.79 9.93 2.67
N LEU A 117 28.86 10.51 3.22
CA LEU A 117 29.33 10.17 4.57
C LEU A 117 28.20 10.38 5.59
N GLY A 118 27.87 9.31 6.31
CA GLY A 118 26.86 9.34 7.38
C GLY A 118 25.45 8.93 6.99
N MET A 119 25.16 8.69 5.69
CA MET A 119 23.88 8.11 5.26
C MET A 119 23.95 6.58 5.21
N ARG A 120 22.89 5.91 5.67
CA ARG A 120 22.68 4.47 5.47
C ARG A 120 21.74 4.24 4.29
N ALA A 121 21.85 3.08 3.65
CA ALA A 121 20.93 2.68 2.58
C ALA A 121 19.47 2.66 3.05
N GLU A 122 19.24 2.36 4.33
CA GLU A 122 17.94 2.39 5.02
C GLU A 122 17.30 3.78 4.98
N ASP A 123 18.09 4.85 5.15
CA ASP A 123 17.60 6.24 5.16
C ASP A 123 17.04 6.65 3.78
N ASN A 124 17.44 5.96 2.72
CA ASN A 124 16.92 6.19 1.38
C ASN A 124 15.55 5.52 1.16
N MET A 125 15.22 4.45 1.89
CA MET A 125 14.00 3.67 1.66
C MET A 125 12.72 4.40 2.06
N THR A 126 12.81 5.36 2.98
CA THR A 126 11.68 6.17 3.45
C THR A 126 11.71 7.60 2.90
N LYS A 127 12.70 7.96 2.08
CA LYS A 127 12.81 9.31 1.53
C LYS A 127 11.70 9.59 0.51
N LEU A 128 11.06 10.75 0.61
CA LEU A 128 10.14 11.25 -0.42
C LEU A 128 10.90 11.78 -1.63
N VAL A 129 10.52 11.34 -2.82
CA VAL A 129 11.07 11.82 -4.09
C VAL A 129 9.95 12.42 -4.92
N ALA A 130 10.10 13.69 -5.30
CA ALA A 130 9.14 14.36 -6.17
C ALA A 130 9.08 13.67 -7.53
N VAL A 131 7.87 13.43 -8.02
CA VAL A 131 7.62 12.81 -9.32
C VAL A 131 7.04 13.87 -10.25
N ALA A 132 7.75 14.17 -11.33
CA ALA A 132 7.23 15.05 -12.37
C ALA A 132 6.01 14.39 -13.03
N PRO A 133 4.89 15.11 -13.19
CA PRO A 133 3.74 14.61 -13.94
C PRO A 133 4.11 14.31 -15.40
N GLY A 134 3.67 13.17 -15.90
CA GLY A 134 4.00 12.70 -17.24
C GLY A 134 3.45 11.30 -17.53
N PRO A 135 3.80 10.70 -18.68
CA PRO A 135 3.28 9.40 -19.10
C PRO A 135 3.54 8.27 -18.09
N ASN A 136 4.54 8.42 -17.22
CA ASN A 136 4.84 7.52 -16.10
C ASN A 136 3.72 7.42 -15.05
N LEU A 137 2.75 8.34 -15.06
CA LEU A 137 1.59 8.29 -14.17
C LEU A 137 0.46 7.43 -14.74
N LEU A 138 0.48 7.12 -16.04
CA LEU A 138 -0.64 6.45 -16.70
C LEU A 138 -0.96 5.10 -16.04
N HIS A 139 -2.24 4.90 -15.75
CA HIS A 139 -2.82 3.73 -15.09
C HIS A 139 -2.36 3.51 -13.64
N HIS A 140 -1.59 4.40 -13.04
CA HIS A 140 -1.20 4.24 -11.65
C HIS A 140 -2.31 4.69 -10.69
N ILE A 141 -2.44 3.94 -9.60
CA ILE A 141 -3.17 4.36 -8.41
C ILE A 141 -2.34 5.38 -7.66
N VAL A 142 -2.97 6.47 -7.25
CA VAL A 142 -2.37 7.55 -6.48
C VAL A 142 -3.15 7.73 -5.19
N ALA A 143 -2.46 7.67 -4.06
CA ALA A 143 -3.05 7.91 -2.75
C ALA A 143 -3.10 9.42 -2.46
N ILE A 144 -4.23 9.89 -1.95
CA ILE A 144 -4.41 11.27 -1.51
C ILE A 144 -4.15 11.29 0.00
N THR A 145 -3.08 11.96 0.43
CA THR A 145 -2.75 12.05 1.86
C THR A 145 -3.50 13.18 2.54
N PHE A 146 -3.52 13.19 3.88
CA PHE A 146 -3.92 14.36 4.67
C PHE A 146 -2.76 15.35 4.94
N ALA A 147 -1.55 15.09 4.43
CA ALA A 147 -0.42 16.01 4.55
C ALA A 147 -0.52 17.13 3.50
N ASN A 148 -0.31 18.37 3.92
CA ASN A 148 -0.39 19.54 3.02
C ASN A 148 0.97 19.89 2.44
N THR A 149 2.04 19.67 3.21
CA THR A 149 3.41 20.01 2.82
C THR A 149 4.39 18.88 3.13
N ILE A 150 5.58 18.92 2.53
CA ILE A 150 6.59 17.85 2.67
C ILE A 150 7.25 17.87 4.05
N GLU A 151 7.10 18.97 4.79
CA GLU A 151 7.54 19.11 6.18
C GLU A 151 6.60 18.38 7.15
N ASP A 152 5.37 18.06 6.73
CA ASP A 152 4.49 17.18 7.47
C ASP A 152 5.02 15.74 7.48
N ASP A 153 4.58 14.92 8.42
CA ASP A 153 4.90 13.49 8.44
C ASP A 153 4.05 12.72 7.41
N VAL A 154 4.37 12.92 6.12
CA VAL A 154 3.66 12.32 4.98
C VAL A 154 3.65 10.78 5.05
N ILE A 155 4.66 10.17 5.67
CA ILE A 155 4.82 8.71 5.72
C ILE A 155 3.88 8.10 6.76
N SER A 156 3.69 8.77 7.90
CA SER A 156 2.81 8.28 8.96
C SER A 156 1.38 8.80 8.87
N THR A 157 1.13 9.85 8.07
CA THR A 157 -0.21 10.41 7.93
C THR A 157 -1.18 9.47 7.21
N ASN A 158 -2.46 9.58 7.55
CA ASN A 158 -3.50 8.81 6.90
C ASN A 158 -3.77 9.31 5.47
N VAL A 159 -4.43 8.46 4.69
CA VAL A 159 -4.92 8.80 3.36
C VAL A 159 -6.42 9.10 3.39
N ALA A 160 -6.84 10.12 2.64
CA ALA A 160 -8.24 10.45 2.43
C ALA A 160 -8.92 9.49 1.44
N GLY A 161 -8.15 8.96 0.49
CA GLY A 161 -8.65 8.04 -0.53
C GLY A 161 -7.63 7.80 -1.63
N PHE A 162 -8.09 7.21 -2.73
CA PHE A 162 -7.28 6.87 -3.89
C PHE A 162 -7.94 7.35 -5.18
N ILE A 163 -7.12 7.74 -6.14
CA ILE A 163 -7.52 8.05 -7.52
C ILE A 163 -6.72 7.19 -8.48
N CYS A 164 -7.22 7.02 -9.70
CA CYS A 164 -6.47 6.39 -10.79
C CYS A 164 -6.24 7.39 -11.92
N VAL A 165 -5.02 7.48 -12.44
CA VAL A 165 -4.74 8.28 -13.63
C VAL A 165 -5.11 7.47 -14.88
N THR A 166 -6.15 7.89 -15.60
CA THR A 166 -6.66 7.16 -16.77
C THR A 166 -6.11 7.68 -18.09
N ASN A 167 -5.68 8.94 -18.13
CA ASN A 167 -5.05 9.54 -19.31
C ASN A 167 -4.05 10.63 -18.90
N VAL A 168 -3.05 10.87 -19.76
CA VAL A 168 -2.05 11.93 -19.59
C VAL A 168 -1.94 12.71 -20.89
N ASP A 169 -2.30 13.99 -20.85
CA ASP A 169 -2.16 14.92 -21.98
C ASP A 169 -0.94 15.83 -21.75
N VAL A 170 0.13 15.54 -22.50
CA VAL A 170 1.40 16.26 -22.41
C VAL A 170 1.32 17.67 -23.00
N GLU A 171 0.52 17.85 -24.05
CA GLU A 171 0.38 19.15 -24.73
C GLU A 171 -0.38 20.15 -23.85
N ARG A 172 -1.46 19.68 -23.22
CA ARG A 172 -2.27 20.50 -22.30
C ARG A 172 -1.74 20.56 -20.88
N GLN A 173 -0.72 19.75 -20.56
CA GLN A 173 -0.19 19.59 -19.20
C GLN A 173 -1.30 19.24 -18.19
N THR A 174 -2.12 18.25 -18.56
CA THR A 174 -3.23 17.75 -17.74
C THR A 174 -3.18 16.24 -17.61
N VAL A 175 -3.77 15.72 -16.53
CA VAL A 175 -4.07 14.31 -16.36
C VAL A 175 -5.58 14.14 -16.20
N THR A 176 -6.15 13.10 -16.81
CA THR A 176 -7.52 12.69 -16.52
C THR A 176 -7.48 11.68 -15.39
N VAL A 177 -8.27 11.90 -14.35
CA VAL A 177 -8.31 11.04 -13.16
C VAL A 177 -9.69 10.43 -12.98
N LEU A 178 -9.72 9.17 -12.56
CA LEU A 178 -10.88 8.49 -11.99
C LEU A 178 -10.87 8.69 -10.47
N SER A 179 -11.94 9.28 -9.94
CA SER A 179 -12.05 9.65 -8.53
C SER A 179 -13.40 9.21 -7.93
N PRO A 180 -13.43 8.68 -6.70
CA PRO A 180 -14.69 8.40 -6.01
C PRO A 180 -15.50 9.67 -5.70
N GLN A 181 -14.86 10.84 -5.64
CA GLN A 181 -15.49 12.13 -5.38
C GLN A 181 -15.32 13.10 -6.56
N PRO A 182 -16.28 14.00 -6.80
CA PRO A 182 -16.16 15.01 -7.84
C PRO A 182 -15.06 16.02 -7.53
N ARG A 183 -14.65 16.81 -8.53
CA ARG A 183 -13.72 17.93 -8.38
C ARG A 183 -14.21 18.95 -7.32
N PRO A 184 -13.32 19.73 -6.68
CA PRO A 184 -11.86 19.70 -6.84
C PRO A 184 -11.21 18.55 -6.05
N LEU A 185 -10.02 18.11 -6.48
CA LEU A 185 -9.19 17.27 -5.62
C LEU A 185 -8.64 18.11 -4.45
N PRO A 186 -8.35 17.49 -3.29
CA PRO A 186 -7.71 18.19 -2.17
C PRO A 186 -6.34 18.77 -2.55
N ASP A 187 -6.01 19.97 -2.09
CA ASP A 187 -4.66 20.53 -2.25
C ASP A 187 -3.69 19.94 -1.21
N THR A 188 -3.42 18.65 -1.33
CA THR A 188 -2.56 17.87 -0.43
C THR A 188 -1.43 17.19 -1.19
N ILE A 189 -0.58 16.45 -0.49
CA ILE A 189 0.43 15.59 -1.10
C ILE A 189 -0.21 14.30 -1.62
N TYR A 190 0.23 13.90 -2.81
CA TYR A 190 -0.18 12.69 -3.48
C TYR A 190 0.98 11.68 -3.47
N LEU A 191 0.70 10.43 -3.12
CA LEU A 191 1.69 9.35 -3.15
C LEU A 191 1.42 8.40 -4.33
N LEU A 192 2.40 8.29 -5.22
CA LEU A 192 2.36 7.36 -6.35
C LEU A 192 2.54 5.92 -5.87
N SER A 193 1.58 5.06 -6.20
CA SER A 193 1.67 3.61 -5.97
C SER A 193 2.24 2.90 -7.19
N GLU A 194 2.90 1.76 -6.99
CA GLU A 194 3.29 0.85 -8.09
C GLU A 194 2.10 0.00 -8.59
N ILE A 195 0.97 0.04 -7.89
CA ILE A 195 -0.26 -0.63 -8.32
C ILE A 195 -0.81 0.11 -9.54
N GLN A 196 -1.02 -0.65 -10.62
CA GLN A 196 -1.67 -0.16 -11.84
C GLN A 196 -3.09 -0.72 -11.97
N PHE A 197 -3.97 0.09 -12.53
CA PHE A 197 -5.35 -0.25 -12.84
C PHE A 197 -5.73 0.35 -14.19
N MET A 198 -6.07 -0.52 -15.14
CA MET A 198 -6.62 -0.12 -16.42
C MET A 198 -8.14 -0.19 -16.33
N ASP A 199 -8.78 0.96 -16.44
CA ASP A 199 -10.23 1.04 -16.48
C ASP A 199 -10.73 0.62 -17.86
N SER A 200 -11.01 -0.67 -18.03
CA SER A 200 -11.65 -1.20 -19.21
C SER A 200 -13.17 -1.12 -19.03
N HIS A 201 -13.80 -0.23 -19.80
CA HIS A 201 -15.25 -0.20 -19.99
C HIS A 201 -15.77 -1.49 -20.64
#